data_AF-A0A3B9Z898-F1
#
_entry.id   AF-A0A3B9Z898-F1
#
_cell.length_a   1.000
_cell.length_b   1.000
_cell.length_c   1.000
_cell.angle_alpha   90.00
_cell.angle_beta   90.00
_cell.angle_gamma   90.00
#
_symmetry.space_group_name_H-M   'P 1'
#
loop_
_entity.id
_entity.type
_entity.pdbx_description
1 polymer ?
#
loop_
_entity_poly.entity_id
_entity_poly.type
_entity_poly.pdbx_seq_one_letter_code
_entity_poly.pdbx_strand_id
1 'polypeptide(L)' 'ARIQSYNELFSGDPVWATLEVAGIGMDGRPLVTKNCFRFLHTLENMGPSPEPNLTVLYSSQLPEG' A
#
# COMPACT_ATOMS: atom_id res chain seq x y z
N ALA A 1 9.42 22.04 0.03
CA ALA A 1 8.05 22.49 -0.27
C ALA A 1 7.91 22.74 -1.76
N ARG A 2 6.82 22.26 -2.37
CA ARG A 2 6.50 22.47 -3.79
C ARG A 2 5.90 23.87 -4.03
N ILE A 3 5.81 24.28 -5.30
CA ILE A 3 5.23 25.59 -5.69
C ILE A 3 3.74 25.67 -5.32
N GLN A 4 3.23 26.89 -5.10
CA GLN A 4 1.84 27.09 -4.64
C GLN A 4 0.81 26.46 -5.58
N SER A 5 0.93 26.68 -6.89
CA SER A 5 0.01 26.11 -7.88
C SER A 5 0.02 24.57 -7.90
N TYR A 6 1.13 23.93 -7.52
CA TYR A 6 1.17 22.48 -7.34
C TYR A 6 0.37 22.07 -6.10
N ASN A 7 0.56 22.75 -4.97
CA ASN A 7 -0.12 22.40 -3.72
C ASN A 7 -1.64 22.64 -3.78
N GLU A 8 -2.11 23.59 -4.59
CA GLU A 8 -3.54 23.83 -4.85
C GLU A 8 -4.20 22.67 -5.62
N LEU A 9 -3.43 21.97 -6.47
CA LEU A 9 -3.90 20.79 -7.21
C LEU A 9 -3.69 19.48 -6.42
N PHE A 10 -2.60 19.41 -5.65
CA PHE A 10 -2.15 18.23 -4.93
C PHE A 10 -1.89 18.57 -3.46
N SER A 11 -2.96 18.63 -2.67
CA SER A 11 -2.90 18.95 -1.24
C SER A 11 -2.25 17.83 -0.42
N GLY A 12 -1.59 18.18 0.69
CA GLY A 12 -1.04 17.20 1.64
C GLY A 12 0.39 16.75 1.37
N ASP A 13 1.10 17.42 0.45
CA ASP A 13 2.47 17.08 0.00
C ASP A 13 2.62 15.60 -0.41
N PRO A 14 1.74 15.07 -1.28
CA PRO A 14 1.74 13.64 -1.63
C PRO A 14 2.97 13.26 -2.45
N VAL A 15 3.47 12.05 -2.21
CA VAL A 15 4.55 11.45 -3.00
C VAL A 15 4.00 10.32 -3.87
N TRP A 16 2.91 9.68 -3.46
CA TRP A 16 2.38 8.45 -4.03
C TRP A 16 3.46 7.37 -4.10
N ALA A 17 4.14 7.15 -2.97
CA ALA A 17 5.05 6.02 -2.82
C ALA A 17 4.22 4.74 -2.66
N THR A 18 3.59 4.32 -3.75
CA THR A 18 2.68 3.18 -3.77
C THR A 18 3.46 1.88 -3.66
N LEU A 19 3.03 1.03 -2.74
CA LEU A 19 3.53 -0.34 -2.61
C LEU A 19 2.34 -1.29 -2.69
N GLU A 20 2.31 -2.12 -3.71
CA GLU A 20 1.33 -3.18 -3.83
C GLU A 20 1.71 -4.41 -2.99
N VAL A 21 0.73 -5.01 -2.34
CA VAL A 21 0.88 -6.27 -1.59
C VAL A 21 -0.26 -7.25 -1.92
N ALA A 22 -0.05 -8.53 -1.60
CA ALA A 22 -0.97 -9.63 -1.91
C ALA A 22 -1.14 -9.88 -3.42
N GLY A 23 -2.36 -10.21 -3.85
CA GLY A 23 -2.67 -10.59 -5.24
C GLY A 23 -2.60 -12.08 -5.53
N ILE A 24 -2.94 -12.44 -6.77
CA ILE A 24 -2.94 -13.81 -7.30
C ILE A 24 -2.01 -13.84 -8.52
N GLY A 25 -1.13 -14.84 -8.58
CA GLY A 25 -0.28 -15.07 -9.74
C GLY A 25 -1.09 -15.54 -10.95
N MET A 26 -0.53 -15.38 -12.15
CA MET A 26 -1.18 -15.90 -13.38
C MET A 26 -1.35 -17.43 -13.36
N ASP A 27 -0.63 -18.11 -12.48
CA ASP A 27 -0.74 -19.55 -12.21
C ASP A 27 -1.81 -19.90 -11.16
N GLY A 28 -2.56 -18.91 -10.65
CA GLY A 28 -3.64 -19.07 -9.68
C GLY A 28 -3.20 -19.13 -8.22
N ARG A 29 -1.89 -19.15 -7.92
CA ARG A 29 -1.43 -19.21 -6.53
C ARG A 29 -1.47 -17.82 -5.87
N PRO A 30 -1.82 -17.70 -4.58
CA PRO A 30 -1.72 -16.44 -3.87
C PRO A 30 -0.28 -15.94 -3.79
N LEU A 31 -0.10 -14.64 -4.00
CA LEU A 31 1.19 -13.94 -3.83
C LEU A 31 1.34 -13.36 -2.41
N VAL A 32 0.42 -13.70 -1.51
CA VAL A 32 0.51 -13.34 -0.09
C VAL A 32 1.74 -13.99 0.52
N THR A 33 2.60 -13.17 1.12
CA THR A 33 3.76 -13.64 1.88
C THR A 33 3.77 -13.02 3.27
N LYS A 34 4.62 -13.55 4.16
CA LYS A 34 4.85 -12.92 5.48
C LYS A 34 5.28 -11.45 5.36
N ASN A 35 5.95 -11.05 4.28
CA ASN A 35 6.32 -9.65 4.08
C ASN A 35 5.11 -8.74 3.87
N CYS A 36 4.04 -9.20 3.23
CA CYS A 36 2.81 -8.42 3.09
C CYS A 36 2.28 -7.99 4.46
N PHE A 37 2.21 -8.93 5.41
CA PHE A 37 1.81 -8.62 6.78
C PHE A 37 2.81 -7.72 7.51
N ARG A 38 4.11 -7.90 7.31
CA ARG A 38 5.13 -7.02 7.91
C ARG A 38 5.00 -5.57 7.42
N PHE A 39 4.68 -5.37 6.13
CA PHE A 39 4.40 -4.04 5.59
C PHE A 39 3.11 -3.46 6.16
N LEU A 40 2.02 -4.22 6.24
CA LEU A 40 0.78 -3.72 6.85
C LEU A 40 0.98 -3.36 8.33
N HIS A 41 1.74 -4.18 9.06
CA HIS A 41 2.02 -4.00 10.47
C HIS A 41 2.95 -2.79 10.75
N THR A 42 3.51 -2.13 9.73
CA THR A 42 4.18 -0.83 9.95
C THR A 42 3.21 0.23 10.43
N LEU A 43 1.93 0.15 10.05
CA LEU A 43 0.87 1.05 10.51
C LEU A 43 0.59 0.90 12.01
N GLU A 44 0.95 -0.24 12.60
CA GLU A 44 0.86 -0.48 14.05
C GLU A 44 2.17 -0.08 14.74
N ASN A 45 3.32 -0.57 14.24
CA ASN A 45 4.62 -0.33 14.86
C ASN A 45 5.06 1.14 14.82
N MET A 46 4.75 1.86 13.74
CA MET A 46 5.16 3.24 13.52
C MET A 46 3.97 4.22 13.52
N GLY A 47 2.76 3.70 13.69
CA GLY A 47 1.51 4.47 13.66
C GLY A 47 0.95 4.69 12.25
N PRO A 48 -0.29 5.21 12.15
CA PRO A 48 -0.93 5.50 10.87
C PRO A 48 -0.12 6.53 10.07
N SER A 49 0.11 6.25 8.79
CA SER A 49 0.83 7.14 7.88
C SER A 49 0.12 7.18 6.52
N PRO A 50 0.05 8.34 5.83
CA PRO A 50 -0.43 8.41 4.46
C PRO A 50 0.55 7.79 3.45
N GLU A 51 1.82 7.66 3.83
CA GLU A 51 2.89 7.12 2.98
C GLU A 51 3.70 6.04 3.74
N PRO A 52 4.10 4.92 3.09
CA PRO A 52 3.77 4.58 1.71
C PRO A 52 2.26 4.35 1.51
N ASN A 53 1.76 4.67 0.31
CA ASN A 53 0.39 4.39 -0.09
C ASN A 53 0.21 2.88 -0.31
N LEU A 54 -0.09 2.14 0.77
CA LEU A 54 -0.23 0.69 0.74
C LEU A 54 -1.52 0.30 0.01
N THR A 55 -1.37 -0.45 -1.10
CA THR A 55 -2.49 -0.92 -1.92
C THR A 55 -2.56 -2.45 -1.87
N VAL A 56 -3.68 -2.98 -1.37
CA VAL A 56 -3.93 -4.44 -1.36
C VAL A 56 -4.52 -4.85 -2.70
N LEU A 57 -3.81 -5.72 -3.42
CA LEU A 57 -4.33 -6.35 -4.64
C LEU A 57 -5.34 -7.43 -4.24
N TYR A 58 -6.58 -7.00 -4.02
CA TYR A 58 -7.65 -7.86 -3.54
C TYR A 58 -8.06 -8.91 -4.57
N SER A 59 -8.38 -10.11 -4.08
CA SER A 59 -9.06 -11.17 -4.81
C SER A 59 -9.90 -11.98 -3.84
N SER A 60 -11.06 -12.49 -4.29
CA SER A 60 -11.85 -13.44 -3.51
C SER A 60 -11.14 -14.77 -3.25
N GLN A 61 -10.04 -15.04 -3.96
CA GLN A 61 -9.20 -16.23 -3.80
C GLN A 61 -8.03 -16.01 -2.84
N LEU A 62 -7.93 -14.84 -2.19
CA LEU A 62 -6.90 -14.64 -1.16
C LEU A 62 -7.13 -15.60 0.01
N PRO A 63 -6.06 -16.11 0.65
CA PRO A 63 -6.18 -16.99 1.79
C PRO A 63 -6.83 -16.27 2.97
N GLU A 64 -7.69 -16.98 3.71
CA GLU A 64 -8.12 -16.55 5.03
C GLU A 64 -6.94 -16.67 6.01
N GLY A 65 -6.68 -15.58 6.74
CA GLY A 65 -5.55 -15.43 7.66
C GLY A 65 -5.96 -15.48 9.12
#